data_AF-W1NJR6-F1
#
_entry.id   AF-W1NJR6-F1
#
_cell.length_a   1.000
_cell.length_b   1.000
_cell.length_c   1.000
_cell.angle_alpha   90.00
_cell.angle_beta   90.00
_cell.angle_gamma   90.00
#
_symmetry.space_group_name_H-M   'P 1'
#
loop_
_entity.id
_entity.type
_entity.pdbx_description
1 polymer ?
#
loop_
_entity_poly.entity_id
_entity_poly.type
_entity_poly.pdbx_seq_one_letter_code
_entity_poly.pdbx_strand_id
1 'polypeptide(L)'
;MTSETFAIVSASSECFAFRCLSRQNAKVALRKLKLHREGSVRQFSCNQGLMCHRTVDDGENIYVCNPISQHFIVIPLIPGHDFVIQGFYFDPSSYNFKVWAWCWRIDTSRRCLCMFSSAIGFWKPFALGLWGLAYPGRFLCMQNVLYQIEEDFVLSFDMETEACRAIPMPSGASGLQ
;
A
#
# COMPACT_ATOMS: atom_id res chain seq x y z
N MET A 1 -3.86 6.87 -25.00
CA MET A 1 -3.44 5.45 -24.99
C MET A 1 -4.20 4.79 -23.86
N THR A 2 -5.03 3.78 -24.15
CA THR A 2 -5.81 3.09 -23.11
C THR A 2 -4.85 2.36 -22.19
N SER A 3 -4.71 2.83 -20.95
CA SER A 3 -3.96 2.16 -19.89
C SER A 3 -4.55 0.77 -19.72
N GLU A 4 -3.82 -0.26 -20.17
CA GLU A 4 -4.21 -1.63 -19.90
C GLU A 4 -3.99 -1.86 -18.42
N THR A 5 -5.06 -1.81 -17.65
CA THR A 5 -5.00 -2.05 -16.21
C THR A 5 -4.42 -3.43 -15.96
N PHE A 6 -3.35 -3.48 -15.17
CA PHE A 6 -2.76 -4.73 -14.74
C PHE A 6 -2.84 -4.87 -13.22
N ALA A 7 -3.18 -6.06 -12.77
CA ALA A 7 -3.19 -6.43 -11.37
C ALA A 7 -1.94 -7.28 -11.07
N ILE A 8 -1.38 -7.12 -9.87
CA ILE A 8 -0.26 -7.95 -9.40
C ILE A 8 -0.81 -8.87 -8.32
N VAL A 9 -0.62 -10.17 -8.47
CA VAL A 9 -0.99 -11.16 -7.45
C VAL A 9 0.29 -11.83 -6.97
N SER A 10 0.38 -12.04 -5.66
CA SER A 10 1.42 -12.87 -5.08
C SER A 10 0.85 -14.20 -4.62
N ALA A 11 1.58 -15.28 -4.93
CA ALA A 11 1.31 -16.62 -4.42
C ALA A 11 2.60 -17.20 -3.85
N SER A 12 2.56 -17.58 -2.56
CA SER A 12 3.59 -18.26 -1.74
C SER A 12 5.02 -17.68 -1.72
N SER A 13 5.62 -17.41 -2.87
CA SER A 13 6.95 -16.80 -3.02
C SER A 13 7.15 -16.06 -4.35
N GLU A 14 6.12 -15.96 -5.17
CA GLU A 14 6.19 -15.42 -6.52
C GLU A 14 5.17 -14.30 -6.72
N CYS A 15 5.48 -13.39 -7.65
CA CYS A 15 4.59 -12.34 -8.10
C CYS A 15 4.24 -12.56 -9.57
N PHE A 16 2.99 -12.31 -9.92
CA PHE A 16 2.44 -12.49 -11.26
C PHE A 16 1.74 -11.21 -11.71
N ALA A 17 1.94 -10.82 -12.97
CA ALA A 17 1.16 -9.76 -13.59
C ALA A 17 -0.05 -10.36 -14.32
N PHE A 18 -1.22 -9.78 -14.07
CA PHE A 18 -2.48 -10.04 -14.75
C PHE A 18 -2.83 -8.83 -15.59
N ARG A 19 -3.18 -9.03 -16.86
CA ARG A 19 -3.76 -7.98 -17.68
C ARG A 19 -5.28 -8.04 -17.52
N CYS A 20 -5.93 -6.92 -17.24
CA CYS A 20 -7.37 -6.82 -17.38
C CYS A 20 -7.71 -6.96 -18.87
N LEU A 21 -8.53 -7.94 -19.21
CA LEU A 21 -8.95 -8.19 -20.58
C LEU A 21 -10.42 -7.79 -20.69
N SER A 22 -10.74 -7.00 -21.71
CA SER A 22 -12.12 -6.59 -22.00
C SER A 22 -13.03 -7.73 -22.48
N ARG A 23 -12.51 -8.96 -22.58
CA ARG A 23 -13.25 -10.13 -23.08
C ARG A 23 -13.53 -11.13 -21.96
N GLN A 24 -14.79 -11.48 -21.77
CA GLN A 24 -15.20 -12.62 -20.96
C GLN A 24 -14.55 -13.90 -21.52
N ASN A 25 -13.96 -14.73 -20.63
CA ASN A 25 -13.28 -16.01 -20.93
C ASN A 25 -11.88 -15.95 -21.54
N ALA A 26 -11.19 -14.81 -21.49
CA ALA A 26 -9.82 -14.75 -21.99
C ALA A 26 -8.86 -15.58 -21.08
N LYS A 27 -8.30 -16.65 -21.64
CA LYS A 27 -7.26 -17.48 -20.99
C LYS A 27 -5.89 -16.88 -21.28
N VAL A 28 -5.33 -16.13 -20.34
CA VAL A 28 -3.97 -15.60 -20.46
C VAL A 28 -3.06 -16.27 -19.45
N ALA A 29 -1.92 -16.76 -19.94
CA ALA A 29 -0.88 -17.32 -19.10
C ALA A 29 -0.32 -16.20 -18.20
N LEU A 30 -0.23 -16.47 -16.90
CA LEU A 30 0.34 -15.53 -15.95
C LEU A 30 1.82 -15.35 -16.26
N ARG A 31 2.25 -14.09 -16.41
CA ARG A 31 3.67 -13.80 -16.56
C ARG A 31 4.29 -13.70 -15.18
N LYS A 32 5.19 -14.64 -14.87
CA LYS A 32 6.03 -14.58 -13.68
C LYS A 32 6.90 -13.33 -13.73
N LEU A 33 6.87 -12.57 -12.65
CA LEU A 33 7.63 -11.33 -12.48
C LEU A 33 8.94 -11.61 -11.73
N LYS A 34 10.07 -11.31 -12.39
CA LYS A 34 11.38 -11.27 -11.73
C LYS A 34 11.58 -9.86 -11.19
N LEU A 35 11.34 -9.69 -9.90
CA LEU A 35 11.68 -8.47 -9.19
C LEU A 35 13.18 -8.44 -8.91
N HIS A 36 13.77 -7.24 -8.84
CA HIS A 36 15.17 -7.08 -8.48
C HIS A 36 15.37 -7.67 -7.08
N ARG A 37 16.27 -8.67 -6.95
CA ARG A 37 16.48 -9.45 -5.73
C ARG A 37 17.72 -8.93 -4.99
N GLU A 38 17.51 -8.02 -4.04
CA GLU A 38 18.41 -7.86 -2.89
C GLU A 38 17.86 -8.53 -1.62
N GLY A 39 16.64 -9.08 -1.67
CA GLY A 39 16.01 -9.82 -0.57
C GLY A 39 14.70 -10.48 -0.97
N SER A 40 14.01 -11.12 -0.01
CA SER A 40 12.63 -11.58 -0.19
C SER A 40 11.65 -10.42 0.03
N VAL A 41 10.52 -10.43 -0.69
CA VAL A 41 9.45 -9.44 -0.48
C VAL A 41 8.70 -9.80 0.80
N ARG A 42 8.75 -8.90 1.80
CA ARG A 42 8.01 -9.02 3.07
C ARG A 42 6.55 -8.63 2.90
N GLN A 43 6.33 -7.58 2.13
CA GLN A 43 5.03 -6.96 1.94
C GLN A 43 5.00 -6.22 0.62
N PHE A 44 3.83 -6.16 -0.02
CA PHE A 44 3.63 -5.32 -1.19
C PHE A 44 2.21 -4.77 -1.28
N SER A 45 2.06 -3.72 -2.07
CA SER A 45 0.81 -3.13 -2.52
C SER A 45 0.97 -2.70 -3.98
N CYS A 46 -0.13 -2.57 -4.72
CA CYS A 46 -0.10 -2.17 -6.12
C CYS A 46 -1.23 -1.21 -6.47
N ASN A 47 -0.96 -0.28 -7.37
CA ASN A 47 -1.93 0.70 -7.83
C ASN A 47 -1.55 1.19 -9.22
N GLN A 48 -2.53 1.21 -10.14
CA GLN A 48 -2.34 1.66 -11.53
C GLN A 48 -1.09 1.07 -12.20
N GLY A 49 -0.77 -0.17 -11.84
CA GLY A 49 0.36 -0.89 -12.41
C GLY A 49 1.74 -0.64 -11.78
N LEU A 50 1.87 0.29 -10.85
CA LEU A 50 3.08 0.36 -10.03
C LEU A 50 2.97 -0.59 -8.83
N MET A 51 4.10 -1.11 -8.41
CA MET A 51 4.24 -1.96 -7.23
C MET A 51 5.01 -1.18 -6.18
N CYS A 52 4.50 -1.15 -4.96
CA CYS A 52 5.23 -0.72 -3.78
C CYS A 52 5.52 -1.95 -2.93
N HIS A 53 6.77 -2.21 -2.56
CA HIS A 53 7.11 -3.38 -1.76
C HIS A 53 8.23 -3.11 -0.75
N ARG A 54 8.23 -3.92 0.31
CA ARG A 54 9.25 -3.91 1.36
C ARG A 54 10.05 -5.21 1.32
N THR A 55 11.36 -5.14 1.50
CA THR A 55 12.27 -6.29 1.55
C THR A 55 12.54 -6.75 2.98
N VAL A 56 13.09 -7.97 3.13
CA VAL A 56 13.58 -8.55 4.41
C VAL A 56 15.13 -8.51 4.47
N ASP A 57 15.77 -7.65 3.70
CA ASP A 57 17.23 -7.48 3.72
C ASP A 57 17.69 -6.51 4.82
N ASP A 58 19.01 -6.34 4.98
CA ASP A 58 19.63 -5.50 6.02
C ASP A 58 19.15 -4.04 6.04
N GLY A 59 18.53 -3.57 4.95
CA GLY A 59 17.96 -2.22 4.86
C GLY A 59 16.44 -2.15 5.11
N GLU A 60 15.74 -3.29 5.06
CA GLU A 60 14.27 -3.40 5.03
C GLU A 60 13.59 -2.27 4.21
N ASN A 61 14.20 -1.97 3.07
CA ASN A 61 13.89 -0.81 2.25
C ASN A 61 12.48 -0.90 1.64
N ILE A 62 11.89 0.26 1.36
CA ILE A 62 10.64 0.36 0.62
C ILE A 62 10.97 0.81 -0.81
N TYR A 63 10.52 0.02 -1.79
CA TYR A 63 10.73 0.26 -3.21
C TYR A 63 9.40 0.54 -3.88
N VAL A 64 9.38 1.50 -4.80
CA VAL A 64 8.30 1.67 -5.78
C VAL A 64 8.87 1.36 -7.15
N CYS A 65 8.30 0.37 -7.83
CA CYS A 65 8.82 -0.09 -9.11
C CYS A 65 7.73 -0.26 -10.16
N ASN A 66 8.10 -0.02 -11.41
CA ASN A 66 7.35 -0.49 -12.55
C ASN A 66 7.82 -1.92 -12.87
N PRO A 67 7.02 -2.94 -12.57
CA PRO A 67 7.45 -4.33 -12.70
C PRO A 67 7.80 -4.73 -14.15
N ILE A 68 7.20 -4.08 -15.15
CA ILE A 68 7.46 -4.39 -16.56
C ILE A 68 8.84 -3.86 -16.98
N SER A 69 9.12 -2.61 -16.63
CA SER A 69 10.37 -1.94 -17.01
C SER A 69 11.55 -2.24 -16.07
N GLN A 70 11.26 -2.76 -14.88
CA GLN A 70 12.22 -3.02 -13.80
C GLN A 70 12.93 -1.79 -13.23
N HIS A 71 12.49 -0.58 -13.60
CA HIS A 71 12.92 0.65 -12.93
C HIS A 71 12.27 0.74 -11.55
N PHE A 72 13.05 1.17 -10.57
CA PHE A 72 12.62 1.31 -9.19
C PHE A 72 13.12 2.62 -8.57
N ILE A 73 12.39 3.04 -7.55
CA ILE A 73 12.69 4.19 -6.70
C ILE A 73 12.75 3.65 -5.27
N VAL A 74 13.82 3.97 -4.56
CA VAL A 74 13.94 3.68 -3.12
C VAL A 74 13.35 4.84 -2.35
N ILE A 75 12.43 4.54 -1.43
CA ILE A 75 11.84 5.55 -0.55
C ILE A 75 12.78 5.78 0.63
N PRO A 76 13.10 7.04 0.97
CA PRO A 76 13.93 7.34 2.12
C PRO A 76 13.26 6.84 3.41
N LEU A 77 13.98 6.10 4.25
CA LEU A 77 13.48 5.65 5.55
C LEU A 77 13.66 6.73 6.62
N ILE A 78 12.86 6.67 7.69
CA ILE A 78 13.09 7.49 8.89
C ILE A 78 14.05 6.71 9.80
N PRO A 79 15.23 7.26 10.16
CA PRO A 79 16.18 6.57 11.03
C PRO A 79 15.56 6.11 12.35
N GLY A 80 15.84 4.86 12.75
CA GLY A 80 15.34 4.27 14.00
C GLY A 80 13.85 3.91 14.00
N HIS A 81 13.19 3.94 12.83
CA HIS A 81 11.79 3.55 12.69
C HIS A 81 11.64 2.31 11.81
N ASP A 82 10.65 1.49 12.15
CA ASP A 82 10.19 0.35 11.36
C ASP A 82 8.83 0.69 10.72
N PHE A 83 8.52 0.03 9.60
CA PHE A 83 7.40 0.35 8.72
C PHE A 83 6.59 -0.87 8.28
N VAL A 84 5.27 -0.71 8.21
CA VAL A 84 4.37 -1.65 7.52
C VAL A 84 3.52 -0.88 6.52
N ILE A 85 3.66 -1.21 5.23
CA ILE A 85 2.91 -0.59 4.13
C ILE A 85 1.43 -0.93 4.30
N GLN A 86 0.55 0.06 4.37
CA GLN A 86 -0.90 -0.15 4.43
C GLN A 86 -1.60 0.17 3.11
N GLY A 87 -1.06 1.14 2.36
CA GLY A 87 -1.68 1.60 1.12
C GLY A 87 -0.65 2.17 0.14
N PHE A 88 -0.99 2.08 -1.14
CA PHE A 88 -0.19 2.64 -2.22
C PHE A 88 -1.11 3.27 -3.25
N TYR A 89 -0.75 4.47 -3.67
CA TYR A 89 -1.49 5.24 -4.67
C TYR A 89 -0.52 5.79 -5.71
N PHE A 90 -0.89 5.71 -6.98
CA PHE A 90 -0.15 6.29 -8.09
C PHE A 90 -1.11 7.07 -9.00
N ASP A 91 -0.81 8.35 -9.20
CA ASP A 91 -1.47 9.18 -10.20
C ASP A 91 -0.69 9.10 -11.54
N PRO A 92 -1.23 8.46 -12.58
CA PRO A 92 -0.59 8.40 -13.89
C PRO A 92 -0.52 9.77 -14.60
N SER A 93 -1.31 10.76 -14.16
CA SER A 93 -1.36 12.08 -14.78
C SER A 93 -0.18 12.95 -14.33
N SER A 94 0.09 12.98 -13.03
CA SER A 94 1.20 13.75 -12.46
C SER A 94 2.48 12.92 -12.27
N TYR A 95 2.43 11.60 -12.50
CA TYR A 95 3.49 10.64 -12.15
C TYR A 95 3.90 10.65 -10.67
N ASN A 96 3.04 11.16 -9.78
CA ASN A 96 3.29 11.14 -8.35
C ASN A 96 2.66 9.90 -7.74
N PHE A 97 3.39 9.30 -6.80
CA PHE A 97 2.88 8.27 -5.92
C PHE A 97 2.90 8.70 -4.45
N LYS A 98 2.04 8.04 -3.67
CA LYS A 98 1.97 8.13 -2.21
C LYS A 98 2.04 6.74 -1.60
N VAL A 99 2.79 6.62 -0.50
CA VAL A 99 2.88 5.38 0.28
C VAL A 99 2.38 5.65 1.68
N TRP A 100 1.40 4.88 2.10
CA TRP A 100 0.84 4.91 3.43
C TRP A 100 1.45 3.76 4.22
N ALA A 101 2.03 4.07 5.37
CA ALA A 101 2.65 3.06 6.22
C ALA A 101 2.38 3.36 7.69
N TRP A 102 2.18 2.29 8.46
CA TRP A 102 2.40 2.36 9.90
C TRP A 102 3.88 2.55 10.15
N CYS A 103 4.21 3.56 10.94
CA CYS A 103 5.56 3.90 11.33
C CYS A 103 5.64 3.86 12.85
N TRP A 104 6.69 3.27 13.40
CA TRP A 104 6.96 3.31 14.84
C TRP A 104 8.44 3.32 15.11
N ARG A 105 8.84 3.99 16.20
CA ARG A 105 10.23 3.89 16.66
C ARG A 105 10.48 2.51 17.23
N ILE A 106 11.62 1.91 16.88
CA ILE A 106 12.00 0.55 17.31
C ILE A 106 12.07 0.43 18.85
N ASP A 107 12.34 1.52 19.54
CA ASP A 107 12.44 1.59 21.01
C ASP A 107 11.12 1.96 21.71
N THR A 108 10.01 2.16 20.97
CA THR A 108 8.72 2.53 21.56
C THR A 108 7.57 1.67 21.03
N SER A 109 6.50 1.54 21.80
CA SER A 109 5.25 0.94 21.33
C SER A 109 4.34 1.90 20.56
N ARG A 110 4.76 3.17 20.38
CA ARG A 110 3.93 4.19 19.74
C ARG A 110 4.01 4.05 18.23
N ARG A 111 2.84 3.85 17.62
CA ARG A 111 2.67 3.76 16.18
C ARG A 111 1.90 4.97 15.68
N CYS A 112 2.25 5.46 14.51
CA CYS A 112 1.49 6.46 13.79
C CYS A 112 1.34 6.04 12.33
N LEU A 113 0.22 6.43 11.72
CA LEU A 113 0.06 6.31 10.28
C LEU A 113 0.80 7.49 9.64
N CYS A 114 1.77 7.18 8.79
CA CYS A 114 2.55 8.15 8.03
C CYS A 114 2.29 7.97 6.55
N MET A 115 2.46 9.07 5.82
CA MET A 115 2.36 9.07 4.37
C MET A 115 3.61 9.68 3.75
N PHE A 116 4.28 8.93 2.89
CA PHE A 116 5.29 9.46 1.98
C PHE A 116 4.59 9.98 0.71
N SER A 117 4.99 11.16 0.23
CA SER A 117 4.59 11.66 -1.09
C SER A 117 5.82 11.95 -1.93
N SER A 118 5.86 11.37 -3.12
CA SER A 118 6.92 11.65 -4.11
C SER A 118 6.93 13.12 -4.58
N ALA A 119 5.79 13.83 -4.49
CA ALA A 119 5.71 15.23 -4.87
C ALA A 119 6.51 16.16 -3.95
N ILE A 120 6.66 15.77 -2.67
CA ILE A 120 7.41 16.56 -1.67
C ILE A 120 8.69 15.86 -1.21
N GLY A 121 8.83 14.56 -1.43
CA GLY A 121 10.03 13.78 -1.14
C GLY A 121 10.26 13.41 0.33
N PHE A 122 9.27 13.57 1.22
CA PHE A 122 9.40 13.22 2.63
C PHE A 122 8.13 12.60 3.24
N TRP A 123 8.29 11.97 4.40
CA TRP A 123 7.20 11.42 5.21
C TRP A 123 6.52 12.50 6.03
N LYS A 124 5.19 12.54 5.99
CA LYS A 124 4.39 13.36 6.90
C LYS A 124 3.51 12.49 7.79
N PRO A 125 3.37 12.82 9.09
CA PRO A 125 2.41 12.14 9.95
C PRO A 125 1.01 12.45 9.44
N PHE A 126 0.13 11.45 9.44
CA PHE A 126 -1.26 11.68 9.10
C PHE A 126 -1.99 12.24 10.33
N ALA A 127 -2.32 13.53 10.26
CA ALA A 127 -2.84 14.32 11.35
C ALA A 127 -4.35 14.16 11.50
N LEU A 128 -4.78 13.05 12.08
CA LEU A 128 -6.01 12.99 12.84
C LEU A 128 -5.66 12.45 14.23
N GLY A 129 -6.45 12.77 15.25
CA GLY A 129 -6.28 12.36 16.66
C GLY A 129 -6.21 10.85 16.92
N LEU A 130 -5.90 10.04 15.92
CA LEU A 130 -5.55 8.62 15.90
C LEU A 130 -4.18 8.33 16.53
N TRP A 131 -3.59 9.29 17.25
CA TRP A 131 -2.43 9.03 18.11
C TRP A 131 -2.90 8.10 19.24
N GLY A 132 -2.54 6.82 19.15
CA GLY A 132 -2.75 5.86 20.24
C GLY A 132 -3.83 4.80 20.03
N LEU A 133 -4.46 4.70 18.85
CA LEU A 133 -5.27 3.51 18.54
C LEU A 133 -4.34 2.35 18.15
N ALA A 134 -3.85 1.69 19.19
CA ALA A 134 -2.99 0.52 19.18
C ALA A 134 -3.74 -0.76 18.80
N TYR A 135 -4.56 -0.71 17.73
CA TYR A 135 -5.08 -1.93 17.13
C TYR A 135 -4.49 -2.11 15.74
N PRO A 136 -3.92 -3.27 15.40
CA PRO A 136 -3.61 -3.61 14.02
C PRO A 136 -4.94 -3.75 13.26
N GLY A 137 -5.55 -2.61 12.92
CA GLY A 137 -6.74 -2.55 12.10
C GLY A 137 -6.49 -3.28 10.80
N ARG A 138 -7.52 -3.91 10.25
CA ARG A 138 -7.40 -4.58 8.95
C ARG A 138 -7.47 -3.49 7.88
N PHE A 139 -6.38 -3.33 7.15
CA PHE A 139 -6.30 -2.39 6.05
C PHE A 139 -6.74 -3.05 4.74
N LEU A 140 -7.55 -2.34 3.97
CA LEU A 140 -7.96 -2.74 2.63
C LEU A 140 -7.75 -1.55 1.70
N CYS A 141 -6.91 -1.72 0.70
CA CYS A 141 -6.71 -0.72 -0.35
C CYS A 141 -7.59 -1.07 -1.55
N MET A 142 -8.50 -0.18 -1.94
CA MET A 142 -9.37 -0.37 -3.10
C MET A 142 -9.42 0.92 -3.92
N GLN A 143 -9.04 0.83 -5.20
CA GLN A 143 -8.88 1.99 -6.07
C GLN A 143 -7.91 3.01 -5.46
N ASN A 144 -8.35 4.26 -5.25
CA ASN A 144 -7.60 5.33 -4.59
C ASN A 144 -7.93 5.45 -3.09
N VAL A 145 -8.72 4.54 -2.51
CA VAL A 145 -9.16 4.62 -1.11
C VAL A 145 -8.48 3.54 -0.26
N LEU A 146 -7.87 3.96 0.84
CA LEU A 146 -7.40 3.08 1.91
C LEU A 146 -8.47 3.00 2.99
N TYR A 147 -8.95 1.80 3.28
CA TYR A 147 -9.90 1.54 4.35
C TYR A 147 -9.18 0.95 5.55
N GLN A 148 -9.51 1.44 6.75
CA GLN A 148 -9.11 0.85 8.02
C GLN A 148 -10.39 0.40 8.72
N ILE A 149 -10.51 -0.90 8.92
CA ILE A 149 -11.67 -1.51 9.56
C ILE A 149 -11.40 -1.54 11.06
N GLU A 150 -12.21 -0.81 11.81
CA GLU A 150 -12.28 -0.82 13.28
C GLU A 150 -13.50 -1.64 13.74
N GLU A 151 -13.69 -1.77 15.06
CA GLU A 151 -14.79 -2.55 15.63
C GLU A 151 -16.17 -1.99 15.25
N ASP A 152 -16.36 -0.67 15.38
CA ASP A 152 -17.67 -0.03 15.22
C ASP A 152 -17.80 0.86 13.97
N PHE A 153 -16.69 1.10 13.27
CA PHE A 153 -16.67 1.94 12.08
C PHE A 153 -15.56 1.51 11.12
N VAL A 154 -15.66 1.97 9.87
CA VAL A 154 -14.59 1.89 8.89
C VAL A 154 -14.12 3.30 8.59
N LEU A 155 -12.85 3.59 8.78
CA LEU A 155 -12.25 4.80 8.24
C LEU A 155 -11.95 4.57 6.77
N SER A 156 -12.32 5.54 5.93
CA SER A 156 -11.89 5.55 4.54
C SER A 156 -11.05 6.80 4.29
N PHE A 157 -9.86 6.59 3.76
CA PHE A 157 -8.90 7.61 3.40
C PHE A 157 -8.77 7.65 1.88
N ASP A 158 -9.26 8.70 1.27
CA ASP A 158 -9.00 8.96 -0.15
C ASP A 158 -7.54 9.40 -0.28
N MET A 159 -6.70 8.56 -0.89
CA MET A 159 -5.26 8.79 -0.96
C MET A 159 -4.89 9.89 -1.95
N GLU A 160 -5.78 10.21 -2.89
CA GLU A 160 -5.58 11.27 -3.88
C GLU A 160 -5.76 12.64 -3.25
N THR A 161 -6.95 12.86 -2.69
CA THR A 161 -7.37 14.12 -2.04
C THR A 161 -6.92 14.23 -0.58
N GLU A 162 -6.47 13.12 0.01
CA GLU A 162 -6.11 12.99 1.43
C GLU A 162 -7.30 13.21 2.39
N ALA A 163 -8.52 13.14 1.87
CA ALA A 163 -9.73 13.28 2.66
C ALA A 163 -9.98 12.01 3.50
N CYS A 164 -10.40 12.20 4.75
CA CYS A 164 -10.80 11.12 5.64
C CYS A 164 -12.27 11.23 6.00
N ARG A 165 -12.97 10.10 6.04
CA ARG A 165 -14.33 9.99 6.57
C ARG A 165 -14.49 8.70 7.37
N ALA A 166 -15.36 8.74 8.39
CA ALA A 166 -15.81 7.55 9.10
C ALA A 166 -17.11 7.04 8.45
N ILE A 167 -17.16 5.74 8.21
CA ILE A 167 -18.31 5.01 7.70
C ILE A 167 -18.81 4.14 8.86
N PRO A 168 -20.05 4.34 9.35
CA PRO A 168 -20.57 3.53 10.44
C PRO A 168 -20.69 2.06 10.00
N MET A 169 -20.35 1.12 10.89
CA MET A 169 -20.61 -0.29 10.63
C MET A 169 -22.12 -0.58 10.64
N PRO A 170 -22.61 -1.53 9.83
CA PRO A 170 -24.00 -1.96 9.89
C PRO A 170 -24.35 -2.48 11.28
N SER A 171 -25.54 -2.13 11.79
CA SER A 171 -26.05 -2.64 13.06
C SER A 171 -26.09 -4.18 13.06
N GLY A 172 -25.46 -4.81 14.05
CA GLY A 172 -25.37 -6.27 14.20
C GLY A 172 -24.11 -6.91 13.61
N ALA A 173 -23.18 -6.13 13.05
CA ALA A 173 -21.87 -6.61 12.58
C ALA A 173 -20.79 -6.63 13.67
N SER A 174 -20.96 -5.88 14.77
CA SER A 174 -20.12 -6.04 15.96
C SER A 174 -20.50 -7.37 16.60
N GLY A 175 -19.57 -8.33 16.61
CA GLY A 175 -19.79 -9.71 17.08
C GLY A 175 -20.03 -9.85 18.59
N LEU A 176 -20.59 -8.83 19.24
CA LEU A 176 -21.01 -8.84 20.63
C LEU A 176 -22.53 -9.08 20.67
N GLN A 177 -22.89 -10.35 20.83
CA GLN A 177 -24.12 -10.74 21.54
C GLN A 177 -23.77 -11.04 23.00
#